data_AF-A0A7V5YQX3-F1
#
_entry.id   AF-A0A7V5YQX3-F1
#
_cell.length_a   1.000
_cell.length_b   1.000
_cell.length_c   1.000
_cell.angle_alpha   90.00
_cell.angle_beta   90.00
_cell.angle_gamma   90.00
#
_symmetry.space_group_name_H-M   'P 1'
#
loop_
_entity.id
_entity.type
_entity.pdbx_description
1 polymer ?
#
loop_
_entity_poly.entity_id
_entity_poly.type
_entity_poly.pdbx_seq_one_letter_code
_entity_poly.pdbx_strand_id
1 'polypeptide(L)'
;MLRATESETFSPGQLLEVIGFPVASEGVPTIEHATWRVLGSGKPPEPEQVSVRALLDKRLSYAWVKTTGKVRGRIQTREGVALELEQAGVHFLARVYGHDAWSRFLVDKGAIVNLTGLSLVPQRPQAAHGPLFTLLVPSTEYLQLVAGAPWSEFRVLGYLTVVVGLGGLLTAAWVALLRKRVRQQTETLRQSLERELALEHRYRQLIEASHDGIVTLDTEGRFTSANHAAEELFGWPTSELAGKHFSEVLPANERSRLVALWQRWKVKPEPSRLETAFINRAGKRLVVELTVVPLDQSGAALVLARNVTAQKIHEQQLRAAKEAAEQANRIKTEFLANMSHEIRTPLTAIIGMTELALDTNLTREQREYLETVLTSARGLLRIIDDILDLSRVEAGKLKLNERPFSLPALCDQIYRMVLV
;
A
#
# COMPACT_ATOMS: atom_id res chain seq x y z
N MET A 1 -61.59 29.38 63.74
CA MET A 1 -60.46 30.19 63.23
C MET A 1 -60.50 31.55 63.92
N LEU A 2 -59.34 32.09 64.28
CA LEU A 2 -59.24 33.42 64.93
C LEU A 2 -58.62 34.39 63.93
N ARG A 3 -59.25 35.54 63.71
CA ARG A 3 -58.71 36.64 62.89
C ARG A 3 -58.48 37.86 63.77
N ALA A 4 -57.24 38.29 63.81
CA ALA A 4 -56.75 39.33 64.69
C ALA A 4 -55.97 40.39 63.90
N THR A 5 -55.92 41.61 64.43
CA THR A 5 -55.10 42.70 63.90
C THR A 5 -53.61 42.54 64.22
N GLU A 6 -53.26 41.76 65.25
CA GLU A 6 -51.88 41.45 65.64
C GLU A 6 -51.59 39.97 65.36
N SER A 7 -50.40 39.66 64.82
CA SER A 7 -49.97 38.30 64.56
C SER A 7 -49.25 37.72 65.77
N GLU A 8 -49.88 36.78 66.47
CA GLU A 8 -49.24 35.99 67.51
C GLU A 8 -49.31 34.50 67.16
N THR A 9 -48.21 33.78 67.39
CA THR A 9 -48.09 32.35 67.12
C THR A 9 -48.47 31.54 68.36
N PHE A 10 -49.47 30.66 68.23
CA PHE A 10 -49.85 29.72 69.29
C PHE A 10 -49.17 28.37 69.11
N SER A 11 -48.84 27.73 70.24
CA SER A 11 -48.35 26.36 70.27
C SER A 11 -49.51 25.37 70.45
N PRO A 12 -49.52 24.22 69.75
CA PRO A 12 -50.55 23.20 69.94
C PRO A 12 -50.72 22.81 71.41
N GLY A 13 -51.97 22.78 71.89
CA GLY A 13 -52.30 22.47 73.29
C GLY A 13 -52.46 23.70 74.19
N GLN A 14 -52.16 24.92 73.76
CA GLN A 14 -52.47 26.12 74.54
C GLN A 14 -53.98 26.32 74.71
N LEU A 15 -54.40 26.58 75.95
CA LEU A 15 -55.78 26.92 76.29
C LEU A 15 -55.93 28.45 76.21
N LEU A 16 -56.85 28.90 75.37
CA LEU A 16 -57.10 30.30 75.10
C LEU A 16 -58.51 30.67 75.53
N GLU A 17 -58.63 31.73 76.31
CA GLU A 17 -59.86 32.50 76.40
C GLU A 17 -59.87 33.46 75.21
N VAL A 18 -60.91 33.39 74.38
CA VAL A 18 -61.01 34.22 73.17
C VAL A 18 -62.30 35.01 73.23
N ILE A 19 -62.18 36.32 73.04
CA ILE A 19 -63.30 37.25 72.95
C ILE A 19 -63.23 37.93 71.59
N GLY A 20 -64.34 38.01 70.88
CA GLY A 20 -64.42 38.70 69.59
C GLY A 20 -65.78 38.55 68.96
N PHE A 21 -65.90 38.96 67.71
CA PHE A 21 -67.17 38.93 66.98
C PHE A 21 -67.25 37.67 66.12
N PRO A 22 -68.22 36.78 66.34
CA PRO A 22 -68.40 35.63 65.47
C PRO A 22 -68.87 36.09 64.10
N VAL A 23 -68.18 35.66 63.05
CA VAL A 23 -68.53 35.94 61.66
C VAL A 23 -68.84 34.62 60.97
N ALA A 24 -69.95 34.61 60.23
CA ALA A 24 -70.32 33.49 59.38
C ALA A 24 -69.39 33.45 58.16
N SER A 25 -68.28 32.72 58.26
CA SER A 25 -67.46 32.35 57.10
C SER A 25 -67.89 31.00 56.52
N GLU A 26 -67.65 30.81 55.23
CA GLU A 26 -67.96 29.56 54.52
C GLU A 26 -67.21 28.38 55.17
N GLY A 27 -67.92 27.58 55.97
CA GLY A 27 -67.49 26.26 56.42
C GLY A 27 -66.55 26.19 57.63
N VAL A 28 -66.00 27.30 58.13
CA VAL A 28 -65.21 27.34 59.38
C VAL A 28 -65.79 28.43 60.29
N PRO A 29 -66.09 28.17 61.57
CA PRO A 29 -66.46 29.21 62.51
C PRO A 29 -65.28 30.16 62.69
N THR A 30 -65.46 31.44 62.37
CA THR A 30 -64.41 32.45 62.51
C THR A 30 -64.82 33.51 63.53
N ILE A 31 -63.87 33.89 64.39
CA ILE A 31 -64.02 35.01 65.31
C ILE A 31 -63.12 36.14 64.77
N GLU A 32 -63.72 37.27 64.40
CA GLU A 32 -63.02 38.47 63.94
C GLU A 32 -62.84 39.48 65.08
N HIS A 33 -61.82 40.33 64.93
CA HIS A 33 -61.33 41.21 65.99
C HIS A 33 -61.11 40.46 67.31
N ALA A 34 -60.62 39.22 67.19
CA ALA A 34 -60.38 38.37 68.34
C ALA A 34 -59.29 38.99 69.20
N THR A 35 -59.56 39.16 70.49
CA THR A 35 -58.56 39.31 71.55
C THR A 35 -58.54 38.01 72.35
N TRP A 36 -57.38 37.63 72.85
CA TRP A 36 -57.23 36.39 73.59
C TRP A 36 -56.38 36.57 74.82
N ARG A 37 -56.56 35.63 75.75
CA ARG A 37 -55.74 35.48 76.93
C ARG A 37 -55.36 34.01 77.08
N VAL A 38 -54.07 33.74 77.26
CA VAL A 38 -53.58 32.38 77.52
C VAL A 38 -53.95 31.98 78.94
N LEU A 39 -54.78 30.95 79.08
CA LEU A 39 -55.23 30.40 80.37
C LEU A 39 -54.26 29.35 80.92
N GLY A 40 -53.43 28.76 80.05
CA GLY A 40 -52.44 27.74 80.39
C GLY A 40 -52.10 26.85 79.19
N SER A 41 -51.38 25.76 79.43
CA SER A 41 -51.12 24.70 78.44
C SER A 41 -51.81 23.41 78.86
N GLY A 42 -52.52 22.79 77.91
CA GLY A 42 -53.09 21.46 78.01
C GLY A 42 -52.40 20.48 77.06
N LYS A 43 -52.79 19.21 77.13
CA LYS A 43 -52.34 18.20 76.15
C LYS A 43 -53.05 18.47 74.81
N PRO A 44 -52.33 18.62 73.69
CA PRO A 44 -52.96 18.79 72.39
C PRO A 44 -53.87 17.58 72.10
N PRO A 45 -55.01 17.78 71.42
CA PRO A 45 -55.90 16.68 71.09
C PRO A 45 -55.15 15.64 70.25
N GLU A 46 -55.15 14.39 70.69
CA GLU A 46 -54.62 13.30 69.88
C GLU A 46 -55.52 13.10 68.66
N PRO A 47 -54.96 13.11 67.44
CA PRO A 47 -55.77 13.00 66.23
C PRO A 47 -56.44 11.62 66.18
N GLU A 48 -57.75 11.60 65.94
CA GLU A 48 -58.46 10.35 65.73
C GLU A 48 -58.02 9.77 64.38
N GLN A 49 -57.52 8.52 64.38
CA GLN A 49 -57.14 7.85 63.15
C GLN A 49 -58.39 7.25 62.50
N VAL A 50 -58.88 7.92 61.47
CA VAL A 50 -60.18 7.61 60.84
C VAL A 50 -60.01 7.46 59.34
N SER A 51 -60.67 6.46 58.76
CA SER A 51 -60.76 6.35 57.30
C SER A 51 -61.66 7.43 56.74
N VAL A 52 -61.37 7.89 55.52
CA VAL A 52 -62.17 8.95 54.89
C VAL A 52 -63.66 8.62 54.80
N ARG A 53 -64.02 7.34 54.56
CA ARG A 53 -65.43 6.91 54.55
C ARG A 53 -66.09 7.05 55.92
N ALA A 54 -65.42 6.58 56.97
CA ALA A 54 -65.95 6.68 58.34
C ALA A 54 -66.12 8.13 58.81
N LEU A 55 -65.27 9.04 58.33
CA LEU A 55 -65.37 10.47 58.61
C LEU A 55 -66.63 11.08 57.99
N LEU A 56 -66.95 10.70 56.74
CA LEU A 56 -68.16 11.15 56.04
C LEU A 56 -69.43 10.54 56.65
N ASP A 57 -69.42 9.24 56.97
CA ASP A 57 -70.58 8.53 57.53
C ASP A 57 -70.99 9.10 58.89
N LYS A 58 -70.00 9.40 59.75
CA LYS A 58 -70.25 10.02 61.06
C LYS A 58 -70.45 11.54 61.00
N ARG A 59 -70.31 12.17 59.82
CA ARG A 59 -70.31 13.63 59.61
C ARG A 59 -69.45 14.38 60.63
N LEU A 60 -68.26 13.85 60.91
CA LEU A 60 -67.32 14.44 61.87
C LEU A 60 -66.72 15.71 61.26
N SER A 61 -67.40 16.84 61.43
CA SER A 61 -66.88 18.17 61.11
C SER A 61 -66.19 18.76 62.34
N TYR A 62 -65.11 19.49 62.10
CA TYR A 62 -64.23 20.10 63.10
C TYR A 62 -63.50 19.09 63.99
N ALA A 63 -63.34 17.85 63.53
CA ALA A 63 -62.57 16.83 64.23
C ALA A 63 -61.09 16.90 63.81
N TRP A 64 -60.20 16.74 64.78
CA TRP A 64 -58.77 16.60 64.53
C TRP A 64 -58.47 15.16 64.14
N VAL A 65 -58.16 14.91 62.85
CA VAL A 65 -58.09 13.56 62.29
C VAL A 65 -56.76 13.30 61.59
N LYS A 66 -56.35 12.03 61.59
CA LYS A 66 -55.21 11.53 60.82
C LYS A 66 -55.68 10.51 59.78
N THR A 67 -55.40 10.77 58.52
CA THR A 67 -55.79 9.90 57.39
C THR A 67 -54.70 9.80 56.33
N THR A 68 -54.89 8.91 55.37
CA THR A 68 -53.97 8.67 54.26
C THR A 68 -54.67 8.99 52.94
N GLY A 69 -53.93 9.51 51.96
CA GLY A 69 -54.49 9.85 50.66
C GLY A 69 -53.49 9.67 49.54
N LYS A 70 -53.95 9.19 48.40
CA LYS A 70 -53.17 9.16 47.16
C LYS A 70 -53.31 10.51 46.46
N VAL A 71 -52.21 11.17 46.15
CA VAL A 71 -52.20 12.46 45.45
C VAL A 71 -52.64 12.25 44.00
N ARG A 72 -53.75 12.87 43.59
CA ARG A 72 -54.18 12.90 42.18
C ARG A 72 -53.67 14.13 41.44
N GLY A 73 -53.48 15.24 42.15
CA GLY A 73 -53.07 16.49 41.54
C GLY A 73 -53.04 17.65 42.52
N ARG A 74 -52.80 18.84 41.96
CA ARG A 74 -52.85 20.12 42.65
C ARG A 74 -53.93 20.95 41.97
N ILE A 75 -54.79 21.57 42.76
CA ILE A 75 -55.81 22.49 42.26
C ILE A 75 -55.60 23.87 42.89
N GLN A 76 -55.72 24.91 42.08
CA GLN A 76 -55.74 26.29 42.56
C GLN A 76 -57.17 26.62 43.00
N THR A 77 -57.36 26.91 44.27
CA THR A 77 -58.64 27.42 44.79
C THR A 77 -58.54 28.93 45.00
N ARG A 78 -59.69 29.61 45.18
CA ARG A 78 -59.75 31.07 45.50
C ARG A 78 -58.94 31.46 46.74
N GLU A 79 -58.61 30.47 47.54
CA GLU A 79 -58.19 30.58 48.92
C GLU A 79 -56.78 29.96 49.10
N GLY A 80 -56.16 29.48 48.01
CA GLY A 80 -54.79 28.94 47.94
C GLY A 80 -54.69 27.65 47.12
N VAL A 81 -53.49 27.09 47.03
CA VAL A 81 -53.28 25.75 46.45
C VAL A 81 -53.86 24.70 47.40
N ALA A 82 -54.57 23.71 46.84
CA ALA A 82 -55.01 22.53 47.56
C ALA A 82 -54.49 21.25 46.87
N LEU A 83 -54.15 20.24 47.65
CA LEU A 83 -53.87 18.90 47.13
C LEU A 83 -55.18 18.15 46.94
N GLU A 84 -55.38 17.64 45.73
CA GLU A 84 -56.46 16.72 45.42
C GLU A 84 -56.02 15.30 45.76
N LEU A 85 -56.76 14.67 46.66
CA LEU A 85 -56.42 13.38 47.24
C LEU A 85 -57.57 12.40 47.07
N GLU A 86 -57.21 11.12 47.00
CA GLU A 86 -58.14 10.02 46.89
C GLU A 86 -57.82 8.94 47.93
N GLN A 87 -58.83 8.49 48.68
CA GLN A 87 -58.74 7.31 49.53
C GLN A 87 -59.97 6.44 49.32
N ALA A 88 -59.76 5.18 48.91
CA ALA A 88 -60.84 4.21 48.66
C ALA A 88 -61.98 4.75 47.75
N GLY A 89 -61.63 5.46 46.67
CA GLY A 89 -62.58 6.03 45.71
C GLY A 89 -63.30 7.30 46.17
N VAL A 90 -62.93 7.85 47.34
CA VAL A 90 -63.46 9.12 47.85
C VAL A 90 -62.46 10.23 47.59
N HIS A 91 -62.92 11.30 46.94
CA HIS A 91 -62.13 12.49 46.64
C HIS A 91 -62.27 13.56 47.72
N PHE A 92 -61.14 14.09 48.15
CA PHE A 92 -61.08 15.15 49.15
C PHE A 92 -59.92 16.10 48.89
N LEU A 93 -60.05 17.31 49.43
CA LEU A 93 -59.00 18.31 49.35
C LEU A 93 -58.26 18.37 50.68
N ALA A 94 -56.93 18.40 50.63
CA ALA A 94 -56.12 18.83 51.77
C ALA A 94 -55.54 20.21 51.46
N ARG A 95 -55.68 21.12 52.41
CA ARG A 95 -55.21 22.49 52.27
C ARG A 95 -54.40 22.89 53.49
N VAL A 96 -53.20 23.39 53.25
CA VAL A 96 -52.37 23.97 54.31
C VAL A 96 -52.79 25.41 54.56
N TYR A 97 -52.86 25.79 55.82
CA TYR A 97 -53.20 27.14 56.25
C TYR A 97 -51.95 28.04 56.23
N GLY A 98 -52.02 29.20 55.56
CA GLY A 98 -50.91 30.17 55.41
C GLY A 98 -50.52 30.42 53.94
N HIS A 99 -50.16 31.67 53.61
CA HIS A 99 -49.61 32.01 52.28
C HIS A 99 -48.28 31.28 52.08
N ASP A 100 -48.08 30.68 50.89
CA ASP A 100 -46.85 30.00 50.42
C ASP A 100 -46.48 28.60 50.94
N ALA A 101 -47.28 27.96 51.80
CA ALA A 101 -46.88 26.68 52.39
C ALA A 101 -46.65 25.52 51.39
N TRP A 102 -47.35 25.50 50.24
CA TRP A 102 -47.20 24.43 49.24
C TRP A 102 -46.01 24.56 48.30
N SER A 103 -45.32 25.71 48.30
CA SER A 103 -44.20 25.97 47.38
C SER A 103 -43.01 25.02 47.61
N ARG A 104 -42.81 24.56 48.85
CA ARG A 104 -41.69 23.69 49.24
C ARG A 104 -42.00 22.18 49.21
N PHE A 105 -43.27 21.79 49.17
CA PHE A 105 -43.66 20.38 49.22
C PHE A 105 -43.86 19.82 47.81
N LEU A 106 -42.80 19.23 47.23
CA LEU A 106 -42.81 18.57 45.92
C LEU A 106 -43.31 17.11 46.06
N VAL A 107 -44.62 16.92 45.99
CA VAL A 107 -45.20 15.57 45.87
C VAL A 107 -45.72 15.32 44.45
N ASP A 108 -45.22 14.24 43.87
CA ASP A 108 -45.59 13.74 42.56
C ASP A 108 -47.00 13.15 42.56
N LYS A 109 -47.68 13.28 41.42
CA LYS A 109 -48.96 12.59 41.18
C LYS A 109 -48.75 11.08 41.40
N GLY A 110 -49.69 10.45 42.10
CA GLY A 110 -49.66 9.02 42.43
C GLY A 110 -48.94 8.66 43.72
N ALA A 111 -48.25 9.59 44.37
CA ALA A 111 -47.66 9.36 45.70
C ALA A 111 -48.72 9.18 46.79
N ILE A 112 -48.37 8.44 47.84
CA ILE A 112 -49.24 8.23 49.01
C ILE A 112 -48.72 9.10 50.16
N VAL A 113 -49.59 9.94 50.72
CA VAL A 113 -49.28 10.86 51.82
C VAL A 113 -50.14 10.57 53.04
N ASN A 114 -49.54 10.67 54.22
CA ASN A 114 -50.20 10.73 55.50
C ASN A 114 -50.46 12.19 55.85
N LEU A 115 -51.67 12.49 56.28
CA LEU A 115 -52.17 13.84 56.51
C LEU A 115 -52.81 13.88 57.89
N THR A 116 -52.45 14.89 58.67
CA THR A 116 -53.13 15.18 59.94
C THR A 116 -53.71 16.59 59.88
N GLY A 117 -55.00 16.74 60.13
CA GLY A 117 -55.65 18.03 59.99
C GLY A 117 -57.06 18.07 60.56
N LEU A 118 -57.64 19.26 60.56
CA LEU A 118 -59.01 19.49 60.98
C LEU A 118 -59.95 19.18 59.81
N SER A 119 -60.95 18.32 60.03
CA SER A 119 -61.93 17.97 59.02
C SER A 119 -63.01 19.05 58.87
N LEU A 120 -63.37 19.39 57.64
CA LEU A 120 -64.49 20.26 57.32
C LEU A 120 -65.46 19.52 56.40
N VAL A 121 -66.55 19.03 56.99
CA VAL A 121 -67.60 18.32 56.25
C VAL A 121 -68.77 19.30 56.03
N PRO A 122 -69.08 19.68 54.79
CA PRO A 122 -70.14 20.66 54.52
C PRO A 122 -71.52 20.11 54.94
N GLN A 123 -72.35 20.96 55.56
CA GLN A 123 -73.66 20.55 56.09
C GLN A 123 -74.73 20.30 55.00
N ARG A 124 -74.54 20.84 53.80
CA ARG A 124 -75.33 20.51 52.61
C ARG A 124 -74.39 19.92 51.54
N PRO A 125 -74.72 18.77 50.95
CA PRO A 125 -73.92 18.22 49.86
C PRO A 125 -73.94 19.21 48.68
N GLN A 126 -72.77 19.75 48.32
CA GLN A 126 -72.59 20.41 47.03
C GLN A 126 -72.51 19.34 45.92
N ALA A 127 -72.82 19.76 44.69
CA ALA A 127 -73.08 18.93 43.51
C ALA A 127 -72.17 17.68 43.36
N ALA A 128 -72.71 16.66 42.67
CA ALA A 128 -72.22 15.28 42.54
C ALA A 128 -70.72 15.06 42.21
N HIS A 129 -69.95 16.09 41.87
CA HIS A 129 -68.53 16.02 41.49
C HIS A 129 -67.61 16.98 42.28
N GLY A 130 -68.10 17.61 43.36
CA GLY A 130 -67.27 18.41 44.27
C GLY A 130 -66.56 17.58 45.35
N PRO A 131 -65.50 18.10 45.99
CA PRO A 131 -64.81 17.40 47.07
C PRO A 131 -65.76 17.16 48.25
N LEU A 132 -65.78 15.93 48.76
CA LEU A 132 -66.76 15.52 49.78
C LEU A 132 -66.49 16.14 51.15
N PHE A 133 -65.23 16.50 51.41
CA PHE A 133 -64.81 17.29 52.56
C PHE A 133 -63.43 17.92 52.28
N THR A 134 -63.08 18.91 53.10
CA THR A 134 -61.75 19.54 53.07
C THR A 134 -61.04 19.26 54.38
N LEU A 135 -59.77 18.84 54.32
CA LEU A 135 -58.90 18.71 55.46
C LEU A 135 -58.01 19.95 55.56
N LEU A 136 -58.19 20.74 56.63
CA LEU A 136 -57.31 21.86 56.95
C LEU A 136 -56.09 21.36 57.71
N VAL A 137 -54.95 21.40 57.05
CA VAL A 137 -53.66 21.01 57.60
C VAL A 137 -52.96 22.27 58.14
N PRO A 138 -52.47 22.29 59.38
CA PRO A 138 -51.87 23.52 59.93
C PRO A 138 -50.55 23.92 59.26
N SER A 139 -49.72 22.94 58.89
CA SER A 139 -48.41 23.16 58.28
C SER A 139 -47.98 21.95 57.45
N THR A 140 -46.96 22.11 56.62
CA THR A 140 -46.40 20.99 55.83
C THR A 140 -45.74 19.90 56.68
N GLU A 141 -45.51 20.11 57.97
CA GLU A 141 -44.95 19.10 58.89
C GLU A 141 -45.95 17.98 59.21
N TYR A 142 -47.25 18.29 59.09
CA TYR A 142 -48.33 17.31 59.23
C TYR A 142 -48.61 16.52 57.95
N LEU A 143 -47.78 16.71 56.91
CA LEU A 143 -47.72 15.90 55.71
C LEU A 143 -46.48 15.00 55.74
N GLN A 144 -46.68 13.69 55.71
CA GLN A 144 -45.60 12.72 55.61
C GLN A 144 -45.74 11.91 54.32
N LEU A 145 -44.70 11.87 53.50
CA LEU A 145 -44.66 11.00 52.33
C LEU A 145 -44.51 9.54 52.78
N VAL A 146 -45.49 8.71 52.47
CA VAL A 146 -45.50 7.28 52.84
C VAL A 146 -44.86 6.43 51.75
N ALA A 147 -45.17 6.74 50.49
CA ALA A 147 -44.58 6.06 49.33
C ALA A 147 -44.44 7.03 48.15
N GLY A 148 -43.27 7.02 47.51
CA GLY A 148 -43.00 7.76 46.27
C GLY A 148 -43.82 7.23 45.09
N ALA A 149 -43.91 8.00 44.01
CA ALA A 149 -44.75 7.61 42.90
C ALA A 149 -44.10 6.51 42.01
N PRO A 150 -44.80 5.41 41.65
CA PRO A 150 -44.19 4.19 41.09
C PRO A 150 -43.39 4.37 39.77
N TRP A 151 -43.70 5.41 39.02
CA TRP A 151 -43.13 5.70 37.70
C TRP A 151 -41.72 6.33 37.68
N SER A 152 -41.19 6.81 38.81
CA SER A 152 -39.84 7.41 38.84
C SER A 152 -38.73 6.37 38.66
N GLU A 153 -38.93 5.14 39.13
CA GLU A 153 -37.97 4.03 39.03
C GLU A 153 -37.81 3.50 37.59
N PHE A 154 -38.92 3.47 36.83
CA PHE A 154 -38.90 2.96 35.45
C PHE A 154 -38.10 3.84 34.48
N ARG A 155 -37.95 5.14 34.76
CA ARG A 155 -37.19 6.07 33.89
C ARG A 155 -35.70 5.75 33.90
N VAL A 156 -35.14 5.47 35.09
CA VAL A 156 -33.70 5.18 35.25
C VAL A 156 -33.34 3.86 34.57
N LEU A 157 -34.19 2.84 34.72
CA LEU A 157 -33.99 1.54 34.07
C LEU A 157 -34.03 1.66 32.54
N GLY A 158 -34.94 2.47 32.00
CA GLY A 158 -35.00 2.77 30.57
C GLY A 158 -33.71 3.39 30.03
N TYR A 159 -33.18 4.43 30.70
CA TYR A 159 -31.92 5.05 30.27
C TYR A 159 -30.73 4.07 30.31
N LEU A 160 -30.62 3.25 31.36
CA LEU A 160 -29.53 2.26 31.49
C LEU A 160 -29.55 1.24 30.35
N THR A 161 -30.73 0.72 29.99
CA THR A 161 -30.84 -0.26 28.89
C THR A 161 -30.40 0.32 27.54
N VAL A 162 -30.75 1.58 27.26
CA VAL A 162 -30.34 2.28 26.03
C VAL A 162 -28.83 2.50 26.01
N VAL A 163 -28.22 2.93 27.12
CA VAL A 163 -26.77 3.16 27.21
C VAL A 163 -26.00 1.85 27.02
N VAL A 164 -26.43 0.76 27.65
CA VAL A 164 -25.79 -0.57 27.49
C VAL A 164 -25.94 -1.06 26.04
N GLY A 165 -27.12 -0.90 25.44
CA GLY A 165 -27.35 -1.26 24.04
C GLY A 165 -26.45 -0.48 23.06
N LEU A 166 -26.34 0.84 23.25
CA LEU A 166 -25.44 1.70 22.47
C LEU A 166 -23.96 1.30 22.65
N GLY A 167 -23.53 1.00 23.88
CA GLY A 167 -22.18 0.49 24.14
C GLY A 167 -21.91 -0.84 23.43
N GLY A 168 -22.86 -1.77 23.45
CA GLY A 168 -22.80 -3.03 22.72
C GLY A 168 -22.67 -2.84 21.20
N LEU A 169 -23.44 -1.92 20.62
CA LEU A 169 -23.33 -1.60 19.19
C LEU A 169 -21.99 -0.96 18.83
N LEU A 170 -21.49 -0.03 19.65
CA LEU A 170 -20.18 0.61 19.44
C LEU A 170 -19.04 -0.40 19.52
N THR A 171 -19.06 -1.31 20.50
CA THR A 171 -18.06 -2.38 20.62
C THR A 171 -18.11 -3.36 19.44
N ALA A 172 -19.30 -3.75 19.00
CA ALA A 172 -19.45 -4.60 17.81
C ALA A 172 -18.92 -3.91 16.54
N ALA A 173 -19.24 -2.62 16.35
CA ALA A 173 -18.72 -1.83 15.24
C ALA A 173 -17.19 -1.70 15.30
N TRP A 174 -16.63 -1.46 16.48
CA TRP A 174 -15.18 -1.40 16.70
C TRP A 174 -14.50 -2.72 16.35
N VAL A 175 -15.03 -3.86 16.83
CA VAL A 175 -14.51 -5.19 16.51
C VAL A 175 -14.60 -5.49 15.01
N ALA A 176 -15.69 -5.10 14.35
CA ALA A 176 -15.84 -5.28 12.90
C ALA A 176 -14.81 -4.45 12.12
N LEU A 177 -14.61 -3.19 12.49
CA LEU A 177 -13.59 -2.31 11.90
C LEU A 177 -12.18 -2.84 12.12
N LEU A 178 -11.88 -3.31 13.34
CA LEU A 178 -10.59 -3.89 13.68
C LEU A 178 -10.33 -5.16 12.86
N ARG A 179 -11.30 -6.09 12.77
CA ARG A 179 -11.18 -7.29 11.94
C ARG A 179 -10.97 -6.94 10.47
N LYS A 180 -11.68 -5.93 9.95
CA LYS A 180 -11.49 -5.47 8.56
C LYS A 180 -10.08 -4.93 8.34
N ARG A 181 -9.57 -4.11 9.26
CA ARG A 181 -8.22 -3.54 9.17
C ARG A 181 -7.13 -4.61 9.26
N VAL A 182 -7.26 -5.55 10.21
CA VAL A 182 -6.32 -6.67 10.35
C VAL A 182 -6.29 -7.51 9.07
N ARG A 183 -7.46 -7.88 8.51
CA ARG A 183 -7.52 -8.63 7.25
C ARG A 183 -6.85 -7.89 6.10
N GLN A 184 -7.09 -6.59 5.96
CA GLN A 184 -6.45 -5.77 4.93
C GLN A 184 -4.92 -5.78 5.08
N GLN A 185 -4.39 -5.59 6.29
CA GLN A 185 -2.96 -5.62 6.54
C GLN A 185 -2.34 -7.01 6.27
N THR A 186 -3.03 -8.08 6.69
CA THR A 186 -2.57 -9.46 6.43
C THR A 186 -2.52 -9.74 4.93
N GLU A 187 -3.52 -9.29 4.17
CA GLU A 187 -3.56 -9.49 2.72
C GLU A 187 -2.43 -8.71 2.03
N THR A 188 -2.20 -7.45 2.40
CA THR A 188 -1.10 -6.66 1.84
C THR A 188 0.27 -7.27 2.14
N LEU A 189 0.46 -7.79 3.35
CA LEU A 189 1.71 -8.42 3.75
C LEU A 189 1.94 -9.75 3.02
N ARG A 190 0.88 -10.55 2.84
CA ARG A 190 0.94 -11.76 2.01
C ARG A 190 1.30 -11.44 0.58
N GLN A 191 0.64 -10.45 -0.02
CA GLN A 191 0.94 -10.02 -1.39
C GLN A 191 2.36 -9.48 -1.55
N SER A 192 2.90 -8.74 -0.57
CA SER A 192 4.29 -8.29 -0.64
C SER A 192 5.28 -9.45 -0.57
N LEU A 193 5.03 -10.42 0.33
CA LEU A 193 5.89 -11.60 0.47
C LEU A 193 5.82 -12.49 -0.78
N GLU A 194 4.63 -12.73 -1.33
CA GLU A 194 4.48 -13.49 -2.57
C GLU A 194 5.17 -12.81 -3.75
N ARG A 195 5.10 -11.48 -3.85
CA ARG A 195 5.83 -10.72 -4.88
C ARG A 195 7.34 -10.83 -4.70
N GLU A 196 7.83 -10.75 -3.47
CA GLU A 196 9.25 -10.87 -3.16
C GLU A 196 9.77 -12.26 -3.53
N LEU A 197 9.06 -13.33 -3.13
CA LEU A 197 9.38 -14.70 -3.50
C LEU A 197 9.30 -14.94 -5.02
N ALA A 198 8.27 -14.39 -5.69
CA ALA A 198 8.12 -14.50 -7.14
C ALA A 198 9.25 -13.76 -7.88
N LEU A 199 9.68 -12.60 -7.38
CA LEU A 199 10.82 -11.86 -7.92
C LEU A 199 12.12 -12.64 -7.70
N GLU A 200 12.38 -13.14 -6.49
CA GLU A 200 13.58 -13.92 -6.19
C GLU A 200 13.64 -15.17 -7.09
N HIS A 201 12.53 -15.89 -7.22
CA HIS A 201 12.46 -17.07 -8.09
C HIS A 201 12.70 -16.71 -9.56
N ARG A 202 12.10 -15.61 -10.04
CA ARG A 202 12.31 -15.11 -11.40
C ARG A 202 13.77 -14.70 -11.64
N TYR A 203 14.40 -14.00 -10.71
CA TYR A 203 15.82 -13.63 -10.80
C TYR A 203 16.71 -14.87 -10.84
N ARG A 204 16.45 -15.86 -9.98
CA ARG A 204 17.19 -17.12 -9.96
C ARG A 204 17.05 -17.86 -11.30
N GLN A 205 15.84 -17.95 -11.87
CA GLN A 205 15.62 -18.54 -13.18
C GLN A 205 16.36 -17.81 -14.31
N LEU A 206 16.40 -16.47 -14.29
CA LEU A 206 17.14 -15.70 -15.29
C LEU A 206 18.65 -15.95 -15.20
N ILE A 207 19.19 -16.05 -13.98
CA ILE A 207 20.60 -16.36 -13.73
C ILE A 207 20.94 -17.78 -14.19
N GLU A 208 20.09 -18.76 -13.88
CA GLU A 208 20.28 -20.16 -14.29
C GLU A 208 20.11 -20.40 -15.79
N ALA A 209 19.23 -19.64 -16.46
CA ALA A 209 19.04 -19.72 -17.91
C ALA A 209 20.15 -19.05 -18.74
N SER A 210 21.06 -18.31 -18.09
CA SER A 210 22.21 -17.69 -18.77
C SER A 210 23.17 -18.74 -19.29
N HIS A 211 23.65 -18.55 -20.53
CA HIS A 211 24.71 -19.39 -21.11
C HIS A 211 26.11 -18.96 -20.66
N ASP A 212 26.23 -17.73 -20.14
CA ASP A 212 27.46 -17.26 -19.52
C ASP A 212 27.50 -17.71 -18.07
N GLY A 213 28.69 -18.12 -17.61
CA GLY A 213 28.91 -18.47 -16.23
C GLY A 213 28.81 -17.24 -15.35
N ILE A 214 27.83 -17.20 -14.46
CA ILE A 214 27.63 -16.10 -13.53
C ILE A 214 28.05 -16.58 -12.15
N VAL A 215 29.01 -15.87 -11.55
CA VAL A 215 29.48 -16.14 -10.20
C VAL A 215 29.57 -14.86 -9.40
N THR A 216 29.30 -14.94 -8.10
CA THR A 216 29.52 -13.83 -7.18
C THR A 216 30.67 -14.16 -6.24
N LEU A 217 31.51 -13.18 -5.98
CA LEU A 217 32.65 -13.26 -5.08
C LEU A 217 32.45 -12.31 -3.90
N ASP A 218 32.84 -12.74 -2.71
CA ASP A 218 32.97 -11.86 -1.55
C ASP A 218 34.19 -10.93 -1.66
N THR A 219 34.40 -10.10 -0.64
CA THR A 219 35.52 -9.15 -0.59
C THR A 219 36.89 -9.82 -0.54
N GLU A 220 36.97 -11.09 -0.16
CA GLU A 220 38.19 -11.88 -0.16
C GLU A 220 38.44 -12.60 -1.48
N GLY A 221 37.45 -12.66 -2.38
CA GLY A 221 37.52 -13.41 -3.63
C GLY A 221 37.02 -14.85 -3.49
N ARG A 222 36.16 -15.15 -2.52
CA ARG A 222 35.55 -16.48 -2.36
C ARG A 222 34.19 -16.50 -3.02
N PHE A 223 33.85 -17.62 -3.67
CA PHE A 223 32.54 -17.76 -4.31
C PHE A 223 31.42 -17.77 -3.28
N THR A 224 30.42 -16.92 -3.49
CA THR A 224 29.19 -16.87 -2.70
C THR A 224 28.00 -17.46 -3.45
N SER A 225 28.00 -17.39 -4.78
CA SER A 225 27.03 -18.06 -5.64
C SER A 225 27.63 -18.35 -7.02
N ALA A 226 27.06 -19.34 -7.71
CA ALA A 226 27.42 -19.71 -9.08
C ALA A 226 26.18 -20.32 -9.76
N ASN A 227 25.96 -20.02 -11.04
CA ASN A 227 24.90 -20.64 -11.84
C ASN A 227 25.38 -21.94 -12.51
N HIS A 228 24.45 -22.65 -13.15
CA HIS A 228 24.76 -23.90 -13.86
C HIS A 228 25.82 -23.74 -14.97
N ALA A 229 25.76 -22.65 -15.74
CA ALA A 229 26.75 -22.39 -16.79
C ALA A 229 28.18 -22.21 -16.24
N ALA A 230 28.34 -21.67 -15.03
CA ALA A 230 29.64 -21.59 -14.37
C ALA A 230 30.16 -22.98 -13.99
N GLU A 231 29.28 -23.87 -13.52
CA GLU A 231 29.64 -25.26 -13.23
C GLU A 231 30.11 -26.00 -14.48
N GLU A 232 29.41 -25.87 -15.61
CA GLU A 232 29.84 -26.44 -16.88
C GLU A 232 31.18 -25.86 -17.38
N LEU A 233 31.36 -24.55 -17.21
CA LEU A 233 32.56 -23.84 -17.67
C LEU A 233 33.81 -24.23 -16.87
N PHE A 234 33.73 -24.16 -15.54
CA PHE A 234 34.85 -24.44 -14.64
C PHE A 234 35.03 -25.95 -14.39
N GLY A 235 33.98 -26.75 -14.58
CA GLY A 235 33.96 -28.18 -14.30
C GLY A 235 33.88 -28.51 -12.80
N TRP A 236 33.38 -27.57 -11.99
CA TRP A 236 33.21 -27.73 -10.55
C TRP A 236 31.74 -27.62 -10.18
N PRO A 237 31.21 -28.56 -9.38
CA PRO A 237 29.86 -28.44 -8.84
C PRO A 237 29.66 -27.11 -8.13
N THR A 238 28.54 -26.45 -8.35
CA THR A 238 28.16 -25.20 -7.64
C THR A 238 28.29 -25.33 -6.12
N SER A 239 27.95 -26.50 -5.56
CA SER A 239 28.09 -26.83 -4.14
C SER A 239 29.54 -26.89 -3.64
N GLU A 240 30.49 -27.27 -4.50
CA GLU A 240 31.92 -27.29 -4.18
C GLU A 240 32.58 -25.92 -4.38
N LEU A 241 32.03 -25.07 -5.24
CA LEU A 241 32.54 -23.72 -5.49
C LEU A 241 32.34 -22.81 -4.27
N ALA A 242 31.19 -22.91 -3.60
CA ALA A 242 30.85 -22.06 -2.47
C ALA A 242 31.95 -22.05 -1.38
N GLY A 243 32.43 -20.85 -1.02
CA GLY A 243 33.46 -20.62 -0.02
C GLY A 243 34.91 -20.84 -0.49
N LYS A 244 35.13 -21.49 -1.64
CA LYS A 244 36.47 -21.60 -2.24
C LYS A 244 36.94 -20.26 -2.77
N HIS A 245 38.23 -19.97 -2.62
CA HIS A 245 38.80 -18.78 -3.24
C HIS A 245 38.97 -19.01 -4.76
N PHE A 246 38.67 -18.02 -5.60
CA PHE A 246 38.71 -18.17 -7.07
C PHE A 246 40.05 -18.71 -7.60
N SER A 247 41.15 -18.39 -6.91
CA SER A 247 42.49 -18.85 -7.26
C SER A 247 42.67 -20.37 -7.16
N GLU A 248 41.87 -21.08 -6.35
CA GLU A 248 41.92 -22.56 -6.22
C GLU A 248 41.26 -23.28 -7.39
N VAL A 249 40.35 -22.60 -8.08
CA VAL A 249 39.60 -23.14 -9.23
C VAL A 249 40.35 -22.88 -10.54
N LEU A 250 41.21 -21.85 -10.55
CA LEU A 250 42.03 -21.49 -11.69
C LEU A 250 43.31 -22.34 -11.78
N PRO A 251 43.79 -22.63 -13.00
CA PRO A 251 45.04 -23.35 -13.20
C PRO A 251 46.26 -22.53 -12.74
N ALA A 252 47.31 -23.24 -12.33
CA ALA A 252 48.48 -22.67 -11.67
C ALA A 252 49.20 -21.58 -12.49
N ASN A 253 49.16 -21.65 -13.82
CA ASN A 253 49.82 -20.71 -14.73
C ASN A 253 49.17 -19.31 -14.74
N GLU A 254 47.85 -19.21 -14.55
CA GLU A 254 47.13 -17.92 -14.55
C GLU A 254 46.82 -17.42 -13.13
N ARG A 255 46.97 -18.27 -12.11
CA ARG A 255 46.65 -17.99 -10.71
C ARG A 255 47.27 -16.68 -10.20
N SER A 256 48.59 -16.54 -10.34
CA SER A 256 49.31 -15.36 -9.83
C SER A 256 48.89 -14.07 -10.53
N ARG A 257 48.63 -14.14 -11.84
CA ARG A 257 48.20 -12.98 -12.64
C ARG A 257 46.81 -12.51 -12.22
N LEU A 258 45.84 -13.43 -12.13
CA LEU A 258 44.46 -13.09 -11.78
C LEU A 258 44.34 -12.65 -10.33
N VAL A 259 45.12 -13.23 -9.41
CA VAL A 259 45.22 -12.74 -8.02
C VAL A 259 45.77 -11.31 -7.97
N ALA A 260 46.83 -10.99 -8.72
CA ALA A 260 47.36 -9.63 -8.77
C ALA A 260 46.35 -8.63 -9.36
N LEU A 261 45.60 -9.03 -10.38
CA LEU A 261 44.53 -8.21 -10.96
C LEU A 261 43.39 -7.98 -9.96
N TRP A 262 42.99 -9.01 -9.22
CA TRP A 262 41.99 -8.90 -8.16
C TRP A 262 42.43 -7.93 -7.06
N GLN A 263 43.67 -8.02 -6.58
CA GLN A 263 44.18 -7.11 -5.55
C GLN A 263 44.19 -5.64 -6.02
N ARG A 264 44.55 -5.40 -7.29
CA ARG A 264 44.47 -4.04 -7.88
C ARG A 264 43.03 -3.56 -8.01
N TRP A 265 42.13 -4.44 -8.45
CA TRP A 265 40.71 -4.13 -8.61
C TRP A 265 40.06 -3.80 -7.26
N LYS A 266 40.43 -4.47 -6.16
CA LYS A 266 39.93 -4.16 -4.81
C LYS A 266 40.24 -2.73 -4.35
N VAL A 267 41.37 -2.15 -4.78
CA VAL A 267 41.74 -0.78 -4.43
C VAL A 267 40.83 0.24 -5.13
N LYS A 268 40.38 -0.07 -6.34
CA LYS A 268 39.50 0.78 -7.14
C LYS A 268 38.48 -0.09 -7.91
N PRO A 269 37.34 -0.45 -7.27
CA PRO A 269 36.37 -1.36 -7.87
C PRO A 269 35.64 -0.67 -9.03
N GLU A 270 36.08 -0.94 -10.25
CA GLU A 270 35.46 -0.43 -11.49
C GLU A 270 35.14 -1.59 -12.43
N PRO A 271 34.06 -1.50 -13.23
CA PRO A 271 33.78 -2.51 -14.24
C PRO A 271 35.00 -2.76 -15.12
N SER A 272 35.44 -4.01 -15.19
CA SER A 272 36.62 -4.39 -15.96
C SER A 272 36.37 -5.66 -16.74
N ARG A 273 37.00 -5.75 -17.92
CA ARG A 273 36.88 -6.89 -18.84
C ARG A 273 38.27 -7.39 -19.17
N LEU A 274 38.46 -8.69 -19.12
CA LEU A 274 39.72 -9.33 -19.49
C LEU A 274 39.48 -10.67 -20.17
N GLU A 275 40.35 -11.01 -21.10
CA GLU A 275 40.38 -12.33 -21.74
C GLU A 275 41.50 -13.15 -21.10
N THR A 276 41.19 -14.39 -20.72
CA THR A 276 42.15 -15.33 -20.16
C THR A 276 41.92 -16.74 -20.73
N ALA A 277 43.00 -17.50 -20.84
CA ALA A 277 42.93 -18.89 -21.25
C ALA A 277 43.19 -19.77 -20.02
N PHE A 278 42.27 -20.68 -19.72
CA PHE A 278 42.45 -21.60 -18.60
C PHE A 278 42.07 -23.03 -18.98
N ILE A 279 42.50 -23.97 -18.14
CA ILE A 279 42.19 -25.39 -18.24
C ILE A 279 41.18 -25.69 -17.13
N ASN A 280 39.99 -26.14 -17.49
CA ASN A 280 38.96 -26.48 -16.52
C ASN A 280 39.31 -27.77 -15.75
N ARG A 281 38.52 -28.16 -14.74
CA ARG A 281 38.80 -29.36 -13.92
C ARG A 281 38.92 -30.65 -14.76
N ALA A 282 38.19 -30.73 -15.87
CA ALA A 282 38.20 -31.87 -16.79
C ALA A 282 39.41 -31.87 -17.77
N GLY A 283 40.32 -30.89 -17.67
CA GLY A 283 41.49 -30.80 -18.55
C GLY A 283 41.23 -30.10 -19.90
N LYS A 284 40.03 -29.55 -20.13
CA LYS A 284 39.69 -28.83 -21.37
C LYS A 284 40.26 -27.42 -21.34
N ARG A 285 41.03 -27.05 -22.37
CA ARG A 285 41.51 -25.69 -22.58
C ARG A 285 40.40 -24.82 -23.13
N LEU A 286 40.10 -23.73 -22.44
CA LEU A 286 39.06 -22.76 -22.78
C LEU A 286 39.67 -21.36 -22.86
N VAL A 287 39.16 -20.56 -23.79
CA VAL A 287 39.36 -19.10 -23.79
C VAL A 287 38.10 -18.49 -23.24
N VAL A 288 38.24 -17.76 -22.14
CA VAL A 288 37.13 -17.19 -21.41
C VAL A 288 37.34 -15.70 -21.25
N GLU A 289 36.29 -14.98 -21.54
CA GLU A 289 36.18 -13.56 -21.30
C GLU A 289 35.49 -13.33 -19.96
N LEU A 290 36.20 -12.69 -19.03
CA LEU A 290 35.71 -12.36 -17.71
C LEU A 290 35.34 -10.88 -17.68
N THR A 291 34.11 -10.59 -17.25
CA THR A 291 33.64 -9.25 -16.93
C THR A 291 33.37 -9.18 -15.44
N VAL A 292 34.09 -8.32 -14.72
CA VAL A 292 34.01 -8.15 -13.27
C VAL A 292 33.34 -6.83 -12.97
N VAL A 293 32.23 -6.87 -12.23
CA VAL A 293 31.40 -5.71 -11.87
C VAL A 293 31.26 -5.67 -10.35
N PRO A 294 31.46 -4.50 -9.69
CA PRO A 294 31.24 -4.40 -8.25
C PRO A 294 29.74 -4.51 -7.94
N LEU A 295 29.38 -5.36 -6.95
CA LEU A 295 27.99 -5.46 -6.47
C LEU A 295 27.64 -4.35 -5.49
N ASP A 296 28.62 -3.88 -4.74
CA ASP A 296 28.49 -2.84 -3.74
C ASP A 296 29.82 -2.07 -3.54
N GLN A 297 29.84 -1.14 -2.60
CA GLN A 297 31.07 -0.43 -2.20
C GLN A 297 31.96 -1.25 -1.24
N SER A 298 31.51 -2.44 -0.80
CA SER A 298 32.25 -3.27 0.17
C SER A 298 33.37 -4.08 -0.50
N GLY A 299 33.30 -4.24 -1.82
CA GLY A 299 34.30 -4.96 -2.62
C GLY A 299 33.85 -6.36 -3.04
N ALA A 300 32.56 -6.70 -2.86
CA ALA A 300 31.97 -7.89 -3.47
C ALA A 300 31.83 -7.70 -4.98
N ALA A 301 32.00 -8.78 -5.74
CA ALA A 301 32.01 -8.72 -7.21
C ALA A 301 31.04 -9.71 -7.85
N LEU A 302 30.38 -9.28 -8.92
CA LEU A 302 29.72 -10.13 -9.89
C LEU A 302 30.69 -10.38 -11.04
N VAL A 303 30.95 -11.64 -11.36
CA VAL A 303 31.80 -12.03 -12.48
C VAL A 303 30.96 -12.79 -13.49
N LEU A 304 30.94 -12.28 -14.73
CA LEU A 304 30.40 -12.97 -15.87
C LEU A 304 31.55 -13.60 -16.65
N ALA A 305 31.46 -14.89 -16.91
CA ALA A 305 32.47 -15.70 -17.56
C ALA A 305 31.90 -16.29 -18.85
N ARG A 306 32.28 -15.69 -19.97
CA ARG A 306 31.81 -16.07 -21.30
C ARG A 306 32.82 -16.95 -22.02
N ASN A 307 32.39 -18.13 -22.45
CA ASN A 307 33.22 -19.02 -23.25
C ASN A 307 33.31 -18.51 -24.70
N VAL A 308 34.48 -18.03 -25.10
CA VAL A 308 34.74 -17.52 -26.46
C VAL A 308 35.64 -18.45 -27.27
N THR A 309 35.87 -19.67 -26.80
CA THR A 309 36.80 -20.64 -27.44
C THR A 309 36.43 -20.91 -28.89
N ALA A 310 35.16 -21.26 -29.17
CA ALA A 310 34.69 -21.56 -30.53
C ALA A 310 34.81 -20.34 -31.45
N GLN A 311 34.45 -19.15 -30.94
CA GLN A 311 34.56 -17.90 -31.67
C GLN A 311 36.02 -17.61 -32.06
N LYS A 312 36.97 -17.78 -31.13
CA LYS A 312 38.40 -17.57 -31.39
C LYS A 312 38.98 -18.59 -32.37
N ILE A 313 38.56 -19.85 -32.30
CA ILE A 313 38.97 -20.87 -33.26
C ILE A 313 38.51 -20.49 -34.67
N HIS A 314 37.24 -20.10 -34.82
CA HIS A 314 36.72 -19.66 -36.13
C HIS A 314 37.43 -18.39 -36.64
N GLU A 315 37.68 -17.42 -35.77
CA GLU A 315 38.41 -16.19 -36.13
C GLU A 315 39.83 -16.51 -36.62
N GLN A 316 40.54 -17.41 -35.93
CA GLN A 316 41.88 -17.86 -36.33
C GLN A 316 41.86 -18.63 -37.64
N GLN A 317 40.91 -19.54 -37.83
CA GLN A 317 40.75 -20.30 -39.07
C GLN A 317 40.46 -19.37 -40.26
N LEU A 318 39.57 -18.40 -40.08
CA LEU A 318 39.25 -17.43 -41.11
C LEU A 318 40.47 -16.58 -41.47
N ARG A 319 41.22 -16.12 -40.46
CA ARG A 319 42.45 -15.35 -40.68
C ARG A 319 43.50 -16.17 -41.44
N ALA A 320 43.74 -17.41 -41.03
CA ALA A 320 44.69 -18.29 -41.70
C ALA A 320 44.28 -18.59 -43.16
N ALA A 321 42.99 -18.84 -43.40
CA ALA A 321 42.48 -19.06 -44.76
C ALA A 321 42.64 -17.82 -45.65
N LYS A 322 42.39 -16.62 -45.10
CA LYS A 322 42.62 -15.36 -45.81
C LYS A 322 44.09 -15.16 -46.14
N GLU A 323 44.98 -15.33 -45.18
CA GLU A 323 46.44 -15.19 -45.37
C GLU A 323 46.96 -16.18 -46.44
N ALA A 324 46.48 -17.44 -46.41
CA ALA A 324 46.83 -18.45 -47.41
C ALA A 324 46.33 -18.07 -48.83
N ALA A 325 45.09 -17.58 -48.94
CA ALA A 325 44.53 -17.13 -50.22
C ALA A 325 45.29 -15.93 -50.79
N GLU A 326 45.64 -14.95 -49.95
CA GLU A 326 46.42 -13.78 -50.35
C GLU A 326 47.83 -14.18 -50.82
N GLN A 327 48.49 -15.09 -50.11
CA GLN A 327 49.81 -15.60 -50.49
C GLN A 327 49.76 -16.37 -51.82
N ALA A 328 48.76 -17.23 -52.02
CA ALA A 328 48.56 -17.93 -53.28
C ALA A 328 48.36 -16.96 -54.45
N ASN A 329 47.59 -15.88 -54.26
CA ASN A 329 47.37 -14.88 -55.31
C ASN A 329 48.65 -14.09 -55.65
N ARG A 330 49.49 -13.77 -54.64
CA ARG A 330 50.80 -13.13 -54.86
C ARG A 330 51.73 -14.04 -55.66
N ILE A 331 51.86 -15.31 -55.27
CA ILE A 331 52.68 -16.29 -55.98
C ILE A 331 52.20 -16.47 -57.42
N LYS A 332 50.88 -16.56 -57.66
CA LYS A 332 50.28 -16.61 -59.01
C LYS A 332 50.72 -15.41 -59.86
N THR A 333 50.64 -14.21 -59.30
CA THR A 333 50.98 -12.97 -60.03
C THR A 333 52.48 -12.89 -60.35
N GLU A 334 53.35 -13.22 -59.39
CA GLU A 334 54.80 -13.22 -59.59
C GLU A 334 55.23 -14.28 -60.59
N PHE A 335 54.66 -15.49 -60.50
CA PHE A 335 54.91 -16.55 -61.47
C PHE A 335 54.55 -16.12 -62.89
N LEU A 336 53.35 -15.57 -63.11
CA LEU A 336 52.93 -15.12 -64.43
C LEU A 336 53.83 -14.00 -64.98
N ALA A 337 54.19 -13.02 -64.14
CA ALA A 337 55.10 -11.95 -64.53
C ALA A 337 56.48 -12.47 -64.97
N ASN A 338 57.07 -13.38 -64.17
CA ASN A 338 58.38 -13.95 -64.47
C ASN A 338 58.34 -14.83 -65.72
N MET A 339 57.34 -15.73 -65.84
CA MET A 339 57.17 -16.59 -67.01
C MET A 339 56.99 -15.78 -68.30
N SER A 340 56.25 -14.67 -68.24
CA SER A 340 56.13 -13.82 -69.42
C SER A 340 57.47 -13.23 -69.87
N HIS A 341 58.31 -12.77 -68.93
CA HIS A 341 59.65 -12.27 -69.29
C HIS A 341 60.54 -13.38 -69.88
N GLU A 342 60.48 -14.58 -69.29
CA GLU A 342 61.26 -15.74 -69.74
C GLU A 342 60.80 -16.28 -71.10
N ILE A 343 59.51 -16.19 -71.43
CA ILE A 343 59.00 -16.59 -72.76
C ILE A 343 59.22 -15.49 -73.80
N ARG A 344 59.06 -14.20 -73.43
CA ARG A 344 59.22 -13.08 -74.35
C ARG A 344 60.61 -13.03 -74.97
N THR A 345 61.65 -13.29 -74.18
CA THR A 345 63.05 -13.20 -74.65
C THR A 345 63.35 -14.15 -75.82
N PRO A 346 63.13 -15.48 -75.72
CA PRO A 346 63.34 -16.39 -76.84
C PRO A 346 62.37 -16.12 -78.00
N LEU A 347 61.12 -15.69 -77.72
CA LEU A 347 60.16 -15.41 -78.79
C LEU A 347 60.54 -14.18 -79.62
N THR A 348 61.04 -13.12 -78.97
CA THR A 348 61.58 -11.94 -79.67
C THR A 348 62.78 -12.32 -80.53
N ALA A 349 63.64 -13.23 -80.07
CA ALA A 349 64.74 -13.75 -80.87
C ALA A 349 64.24 -14.55 -82.09
N ILE A 350 63.25 -15.44 -81.90
CA ILE A 350 62.61 -16.18 -83.01
C ILE A 350 62.00 -15.21 -84.03
N ILE A 351 61.26 -14.21 -83.58
CA ILE A 351 60.66 -13.18 -84.44
C ILE A 351 61.75 -12.44 -85.22
N GLY A 352 62.76 -11.91 -84.54
CA GLY A 352 63.83 -11.15 -85.18
C GLY A 352 64.63 -11.99 -86.19
N MET A 353 64.96 -13.24 -85.86
CA MET A 353 65.65 -14.14 -86.80
C MET A 353 64.78 -14.53 -87.98
N THR A 354 63.47 -14.70 -87.76
CA THR A 354 62.50 -14.99 -88.83
C THR A 354 62.34 -13.79 -89.77
N GLU A 355 62.27 -12.57 -89.23
CA GLU A 355 62.22 -11.32 -90.00
C GLU A 355 63.49 -11.14 -90.83
N LEU A 356 64.68 -11.32 -90.23
CA LEU A 356 65.95 -11.27 -90.96
C LEU A 356 66.04 -12.33 -92.07
N ALA A 357 65.53 -13.53 -91.84
CA ALA A 357 65.50 -14.57 -92.87
C ALA A 357 64.54 -14.24 -94.02
N LEU A 358 63.37 -13.64 -93.72
CA LEU A 358 62.38 -13.20 -94.71
C LEU A 358 62.90 -12.10 -95.66
N ASP A 359 63.89 -11.34 -95.21
CA ASP A 359 64.60 -10.31 -96.00
C ASP A 359 65.69 -10.88 -96.92
N THR A 360 65.93 -12.20 -96.89
CA THR A 360 66.88 -12.88 -97.80
C THR A 360 66.21 -13.42 -99.06
N ASN A 361 67.02 -13.92 -100.01
CA ASN A 361 66.52 -14.62 -101.19
C ASN A 361 66.01 -16.02 -100.83
N LEU A 362 64.70 -16.14 -100.67
CA LEU A 362 63.99 -17.38 -100.30
C LEU A 362 63.20 -17.95 -101.49
N THR A 363 63.01 -19.27 -101.50
CA THR A 363 61.97 -19.89 -102.34
C THR A 363 60.58 -19.53 -101.81
N ARG A 364 59.55 -19.66 -102.66
CA ARG A 364 58.16 -19.41 -102.26
C ARG A 364 57.73 -20.24 -101.05
N GLU A 365 58.09 -21.53 -101.04
CA GLU A 365 57.76 -22.44 -99.95
C GLU A 365 58.45 -22.06 -98.63
N GLN A 366 59.74 -21.68 -98.67
CA GLN A 366 60.47 -21.21 -97.49
C GLN A 366 59.88 -19.92 -96.90
N ARG A 367 59.44 -18.99 -97.77
CA ARG A 367 58.75 -17.77 -97.36
C ARG A 367 57.43 -18.09 -96.66
N GLU A 368 56.59 -18.96 -97.24
CA GLU A 368 55.32 -19.39 -96.64
C GLU A 368 55.52 -20.03 -95.25
N TYR A 369 56.57 -20.84 -95.06
CA TYR A 369 56.92 -21.39 -93.75
C TYR A 369 57.34 -20.33 -92.73
N LEU A 370 58.22 -19.41 -93.11
CA LEU A 370 58.71 -18.35 -92.20
C LEU A 370 57.59 -17.36 -91.84
N GLU A 371 56.71 -17.00 -92.78
CA GLU A 371 55.53 -16.17 -92.50
C GLU A 371 54.57 -16.86 -91.51
N THR A 372 54.42 -18.18 -91.61
CA THR A 372 53.62 -18.97 -90.66
C THR A 372 54.25 -18.97 -89.27
N VAL A 373 55.58 -19.15 -89.17
CA VAL A 373 56.32 -19.08 -87.88
C VAL A 373 56.17 -17.68 -87.26
N LEU A 374 56.35 -16.63 -88.05
CA LEU A 374 56.24 -15.24 -87.61
C LEU A 374 54.83 -14.93 -87.08
N THR A 375 53.80 -15.32 -87.83
CA THR A 375 52.40 -15.14 -87.45
C THR A 375 52.07 -15.88 -86.16
N SER A 376 52.55 -17.12 -86.03
CA SER A 376 52.35 -17.93 -84.82
C SER A 376 53.07 -17.35 -83.60
N ALA A 377 54.31 -16.90 -83.76
CA ALA A 377 55.09 -16.26 -82.69
C ALA A 377 54.43 -14.95 -82.23
N ARG A 378 54.01 -14.08 -83.15
CA ARG A 378 53.26 -12.85 -82.80
C ARG A 378 51.93 -13.16 -82.11
N GLY A 379 51.21 -14.19 -82.58
CA GLY A 379 49.98 -14.66 -81.95
C GLY A 379 50.19 -15.13 -80.51
N LEU A 380 51.26 -15.88 -80.25
CA LEU A 380 51.60 -16.36 -78.91
C LEU A 380 51.99 -15.21 -77.96
N LEU A 381 52.76 -14.22 -78.42
CA LEU A 381 53.07 -13.03 -77.63
C LEU A 381 51.81 -12.30 -77.16
N ARG A 382 50.84 -12.12 -78.07
CA ARG A 382 49.56 -11.49 -77.74
C ARG A 382 48.79 -12.27 -76.67
N ILE A 383 48.72 -13.60 -76.77
CA ILE A 383 48.06 -14.44 -75.75
C ILE A 383 48.75 -14.29 -74.39
N ILE A 384 50.08 -14.25 -74.36
CA ILE A 384 50.83 -14.07 -73.12
C ILE A 384 50.56 -12.69 -72.50
N ASP A 385 50.55 -11.64 -73.33
CA ASP A 385 50.24 -10.28 -72.88
C ASP A 385 48.79 -10.20 -72.35
N ASP A 386 47.83 -10.83 -73.03
CA ASP A 386 46.43 -10.90 -72.58
C ASP A 386 46.29 -11.62 -71.21
N ILE A 387 47.02 -12.73 -70.99
CA ILE A 387 47.05 -13.45 -69.70
C ILE A 387 47.64 -12.59 -68.59
N LEU A 388 48.72 -11.86 -68.89
CA LEU A 388 49.33 -10.95 -67.92
C LEU A 388 48.38 -9.80 -67.54
N ASP A 389 47.72 -9.21 -68.52
CA ASP A 389 46.80 -8.10 -68.28
C ASP A 389 45.59 -8.55 -67.45
N LEU A 390 45.04 -9.75 -67.73
CA LEU A 390 44.02 -10.36 -66.87
C LEU A 390 44.52 -10.54 -65.43
N SER A 391 45.74 -11.05 -65.24
CA SER A 391 46.31 -11.22 -63.90
C SER A 391 46.52 -9.88 -63.17
N ARG A 392 46.85 -8.80 -63.89
CA ARG A 392 46.98 -7.45 -63.31
C ARG A 392 45.62 -6.88 -62.91
N VAL A 393 44.56 -7.17 -63.66
CA VAL A 393 43.19 -6.79 -63.32
C VAL A 393 42.72 -7.50 -62.05
N GLU A 394 42.88 -8.83 -61.96
CA GLU A 394 42.51 -9.61 -60.77
C GLU A 394 43.24 -9.13 -59.51
N ALA A 395 44.49 -8.67 -59.65
CA ALA A 395 45.29 -8.12 -58.57
C ALA A 395 45.02 -6.63 -58.26
N GLY A 396 44.13 -5.96 -58.99
CA GLY A 396 43.85 -4.54 -58.85
C GLY A 396 45.03 -3.62 -59.20
N LYS A 397 45.99 -4.11 -60.00
CA LYS A 397 47.24 -3.39 -60.37
C LYS A 397 47.22 -2.85 -61.80
N LEU A 398 46.11 -2.97 -62.54
CA LEU A 398 46.01 -2.41 -63.88
C LEU A 398 46.04 -0.87 -63.80
N LYS A 399 47.02 -0.25 -64.44
CA LYS A 399 47.11 1.21 -64.57
C LYS A 399 46.43 1.64 -65.85
N LEU A 400 45.34 2.40 -65.72
CA LEU A 400 44.72 3.09 -66.85
C LEU A 400 45.58 4.30 -67.24
N ASN A 401 45.81 4.46 -68.54
CA ASN A 401 46.53 5.61 -69.07
C ASN A 401 45.52 6.57 -69.70
N GLU A 402 45.02 7.48 -68.87
CA GLU A 402 44.03 8.47 -69.29
C GLU A 402 44.70 9.57 -70.12
N ARG A 403 44.29 9.70 -71.38
CA ARG A 403 44.77 10.73 -72.31
C ARG A 403 43.60 11.30 -73.10
N PRO A 404 43.54 12.62 -73.35
CA PRO A 404 42.55 13.19 -74.27
C PRO A 404 42.72 12.59 -75.67
N PHE A 405 41.63 12.12 -76.27
CA PHE A 405 41.63 11.59 -77.64
C PHE A 405 40.36 11.99 -78.39
N SER A 406 40.43 11.98 -79.73
CA SER A 406 39.28 12.21 -80.60
C SER A 406 38.57 10.89 -80.90
N LEU A 407 37.36 10.71 -80.35
CA LEU A 407 36.55 9.52 -80.61
C LEU A 407 36.27 9.30 -82.11
N PRO A 408 35.90 10.32 -82.91
CA PRO A 408 35.71 10.14 -84.35
C PRO A 408 36.98 9.67 -85.08
N ALA A 409 38.15 10.20 -84.71
CA ALA A 409 39.41 9.79 -85.32
C ALA A 409 39.78 8.34 -84.96
N LEU A 410 39.51 7.93 -83.71
CA LEU A 410 39.74 6.55 -83.28
C LEU A 410 38.80 5.57 -84.00
N CYS A 411 37.52 5.91 -84.16
CA CYS A 411 36.56 5.10 -84.90
C CYS A 411 36.95 4.95 -86.38
N ASP A 412 37.38 6.03 -87.04
CA ASP A 412 37.86 5.96 -88.44
C ASP A 412 39.11 5.09 -88.56
N GLN A 413 40.03 5.18 -87.58
CA GLN A 413 41.23 4.35 -87.53
C GLN A 413 40.91 2.87 -87.36
N ILE A 414 39.97 2.52 -86.47
CA ILE A 414 39.52 1.12 -86.28
C ILE A 414 38.82 0.61 -87.54
N TYR A 415 37.93 1.41 -88.14
CA TYR A 415 37.19 1.04 -89.35
C TYR A 415 38.14 0.68 -90.51
N ARG A 416 39.22 1.45 -90.70
CA ARG A 416 40.25 1.16 -91.71
C ARG A 416 41.06 -0.10 -91.43
N MET A 417 41.21 -0.48 -90.16
CA MET A 417 42.02 -1.64 -89.75
C MET A 417 41.28 -2.98 -89.91
N VAL A 418 39.95 -2.98 -89.94
CA VAL A 418 39.09 -4.19 -90.08
C VAL A 418 38.73 -4.49 -91.54
N LEU A 419 38.97 -3.54 -92.45
CA LEU A 419 38.66 -3.66 -93.89
C LEU A 419 39.87 -4.05 -94.77
N VAL A 420 41.00 -4.40 -94.15
CA VAL A 420 42.16 -5.06 -94.77
C VAL A 420 42.30 -6.44 -94.16
#